data_AF-A0A2G9TFW0-F1
#
_entry.id   AF-A0A2G9TFW0-F1
#
_cell.length_a   1.000
_cell.length_b   1.000
_cell.length_c   1.000
_cell.angle_alpha   90.00
_cell.angle_beta   90.00
_cell.angle_gamma   90.00
#
_symmetry.space_group_name_H-M   'P 1'
#
loop_
_entity.id
_entity.type
_entity.pdbx_description
1 polymer ?
#
loop_
_entity_poly.entity_id
_entity_poly.type
_entity_poly.pdbx_seq_one_letter_code
_entity_poly.pdbx_strand_id
1 'polypeptide(L)' 'MVNFSGLHRYVFLVYKQEGRITDSEHGHLTNRSGDGRGGFKTEKFVAKHKLGTPIAGNFYQAEWDDYVPILYKQLGA' A
#
# COMPACT_ATOMS: atom_id res chain seq x y z
N MET A 1 24.04 -14.21 2.16
CA MET A 1 23.38 -13.69 3.38
C MET A 1 22.06 -13.07 2.93
N VAL A 2 20.93 -13.51 3.49
CA VAL A 2 19.62 -12.90 3.18
C VAL A 2 19.56 -11.56 3.93
N ASN A 3 19.34 -10.46 3.22
CA ASN A 3 19.28 -9.12 3.80
C ASN A 3 17.85 -8.85 4.29
N PHE A 4 17.61 -8.95 5.60
CA PHE A 4 16.31 -8.63 6.19
C PHE A 4 16.27 -7.14 6.52
N SER A 5 15.30 -6.41 5.96
CA SER A 5 15.12 -4.96 6.20
C SER A 5 14.48 -4.64 7.56
N GLY A 6 14.37 -5.63 8.45
CA GLY A 6 13.79 -5.52 9.79
C GLY A 6 12.26 -5.43 9.77
N LEU A 7 11.69 -4.90 10.86
CA LEU A 7 10.26 -4.69 11.00
C LEU A 7 9.77 -3.53 10.09
N HIS A 8 8.82 -3.84 9.22
CA HIS A 8 8.09 -2.85 8.43
C HIS A 8 6.79 -2.48 9.12
N ARG A 9 6.42 -1.19 9.06
CA ARG A 9 5.14 -0.70 9.56
C ARG A 9 4.10 -0.74 8.45
N TYR A 10 3.04 -1.51 8.65
CA TYR A 10 1.88 -1.56 7.76
C TYR A 10 0.78 -0.68 8.36
N VAL A 11 0.59 0.50 7.76
CA VAL A 11 -0.30 1.54 8.29
C VAL A 11 -1.61 1.54 7.50
N PHE A 12 -2.72 1.34 8.21
CA PHE A 12 -4.06 1.48 7.66
C PHE A 12 -4.58 2.88 7.98
N LEU A 13 -5.12 3.55 6.95
CA LEU A 13 -5.74 4.87 7.06
C LEU A 13 -7.09 4.81 6.35
N VAL A 14 -8.15 5.25 7.04
CA VAL A 14 -9.50 5.33 6.49
C VAL A 14 -9.91 6.79 6.41
N TYR A 15 -10.39 7.20 5.25
CA TYR A 15 -10.85 8.56 4.99
C TYR A 15 -12.33 8.57 4.65
N LYS A 16 -13.05 9.61 5.11
CA LYS A 16 -14.41 9.85 4.68
C LYS A 16 -14.38 10.46 3.28
N GLN A 17 -15.12 9.87 2.34
CA GLN A 17 -15.30 10.41 1.00
C GLN A 17 -16.55 11.30 0.97
N GLU A 18 -16.43 12.49 0.38
CA GLU A 18 -17.59 13.37 0.10
C GLU A 18 -18.38 12.92 -1.14
N GLY A 19 -17.82 12.00 -1.94
CA GLY A 19 -18.45 11.43 -3.13
C GLY A 19 -17.64 10.27 -3.71
N ARG A 20 -18.17 9.66 -4.78
CA ARG A 20 -17.48 8.57 -5.48
C ARG A 20 -16.18 9.08 -6.11
N ILE A 21 -15.07 8.41 -5.82
CA ILE A 21 -13.78 8.65 -6.50
C ILE A 21 -13.79 7.93 -7.85
N THR A 22 -13.36 8.64 -8.88
CA THR A 22 -13.00 8.09 -10.19
C THR A 22 -11.56 8.50 -10.49
N ASP A 23 -10.66 7.53 -10.62
CA ASP A 23 -9.21 7.76 -10.78
C ASP A 23 -8.65 6.87 -11.89
N SER A 24 -8.91 7.23 -13.14
CA SER A 24 -8.47 6.45 -14.30
C SER A 24 -6.94 6.50 -14.51
N GLU A 25 -6.27 7.58 -14.09
CA GLU A 25 -4.81 7.71 -14.20
C GLU A 25 -4.06 6.74 -13.27
N HIS A 26 -4.63 6.38 -12.12
CA HIS A 26 -4.04 5.36 -11.25
C HIS A 26 -4.10 3.96 -11.88
N GLY A 27 -5.08 3.72 -12.76
CA GLY A 27 -5.28 2.43 -13.41
C GLY A 27 -5.72 1.33 -12.44
N HIS A 28 -5.51 0.07 -12.86
CA HIS A 28 -5.82 -1.12 -12.06
C HIS A 28 -4.55 -1.94 -11.82
N LEU A 29 -4.14 -2.06 -10.56
CA LEU A 29 -3.01 -2.88 -10.14
C LEU A 29 -3.48 -4.19 -9.50
N THR A 30 -3.07 -5.32 -10.07
CA THR A 30 -3.39 -6.64 -9.53
C THR A 30 -2.47 -7.01 -8.36
N ASN A 31 -2.79 -8.09 -7.64
CA ASN A 31 -1.90 -8.65 -6.62
C ASN A 31 -0.82 -9.60 -7.20
N ARG A 32 -0.60 -9.59 -8.52
CA ARG A 32 0.32 -10.49 -9.24
C ARG A 32 1.54 -9.76 -9.83
N SER A 33 1.71 -8.48 -9.51
CA SER A 33 2.88 -7.69 -9.92
C SER A 33 3.22 -6.65 -8.85
N GLY A 34 4.52 -6.37 -8.71
CA GLY A 34 5.04 -5.25 -7.90
C GLY A 34 5.03 -3.90 -8.64
N ASP A 35 4.77 -3.88 -9.93
CA ASP A 35 4.84 -2.66 -10.76
C ASP A 35 3.82 -1.61 -10.30
N GLY A 36 4.26 -0.35 -10.24
CA GLY A 36 3.43 0.77 -9.81
C GLY A 36 3.06 0.80 -8.32
N ARG A 37 3.53 -0.16 -7.50
CA ARG A 37 3.28 -0.20 -6.04
C ARG A 37 4.25 0.69 -5.26
N GLY A 38 5.52 0.73 -5.67
CA GLY A 38 6.57 1.49 -5.01
C GLY A 38 6.39 3.01 -5.13
N GLY A 39 6.86 3.76 -4.13
CA GLY A 39 6.89 5.23 -4.19
C GLY A 39 5.54 5.93 -3.99
N PHE A 40 4.46 5.20 -3.68
CA PHE A 40 3.16 5.79 -3.36
C PHE A 40 3.28 6.80 -2.20
N LYS A 41 2.66 7.97 -2.38
CA LYS A 41 2.62 9.03 -1.36
C LYS A 41 1.17 9.28 -0.95
N THR A 42 0.78 8.75 0.20
CA THR A 42 -0.60 8.85 0.73
C THR A 42 -1.08 10.29 0.79
N GLU A 43 -0.24 11.23 1.23
CA GLU A 43 -0.56 12.66 1.30
C GLU A 43 -0.96 13.24 -0.06
N LYS A 44 -0.30 12.84 -1.15
CA LYS A 44 -0.64 13.28 -2.50
C LYS A 44 -1.98 12.72 -2.96
N PHE A 45 -2.26 11.45 -2.66
CA PHE A 45 -3.55 10.82 -2.97
C PHE A 45 -4.70 11.51 -2.20
N VAL A 46 -4.49 11.77 -0.91
CA VAL A 46 -5.44 12.49 -0.04
C VAL A 46 -5.72 13.89 -0.56
N ALA A 47 -4.67 14.63 -0.95
CA ALA A 47 -4.81 15.98 -1.51
C ALA A 47 -5.56 15.96 -2.86
N LYS A 48 -5.19 15.05 -3.76
CA LYS A 48 -5.83 14.89 -5.08
C LYS A 48 -7.34 14.65 -4.96
N HIS A 49 -7.75 13.83 -3.99
CA HIS A 49 -9.15 13.44 -3.79
C HIS A 49 -9.88 14.23 -2.70
N LYS A 50 -9.25 15.31 -2.18
CA LYS A 50 -9.81 16.20 -1.14
C LYS A 50 -10.34 15.45 0.09
N LEU A 51 -9.61 14.42 0.53
CA LEU A 51 -10.05 13.50 1.59
C LEU A 51 -9.86 14.05 3.01
N GLY A 52 -9.19 15.19 3.17
CA GLY A 52 -8.95 15.81 4.47
C GLY A 52 -8.11 14.93 5.40
N THR A 53 -8.52 14.84 6.66
CA THR A 53 -7.85 14.02 7.68
C THR A 53 -8.45 12.61 7.75
N PRO A 54 -7.65 11.59 8.10
CA PRO A 54 -8.18 10.25 8.29
C PRO A 54 -9.18 10.24 9.46
N ILE A 55 -10.28 9.51 9.31
CA ILE A 55 -11.31 9.32 10.35
C ILE A 55 -11.01 8.11 11.25
N ALA A 56 -10.14 7.20 10.79
CA ALA A 56 -9.64 6.09 11.58
C ALA A 56 -8.25 5.68 11.08
N GLY A 57 -7.47 5.06 11.97
CA GLY A 57 -6.18 4.47 11.63
C GLY A 57 -5.81 3.35 12.57
N ASN A 58 -5.01 2.42 12.07
CA ASN A 58 -4.40 1.35 12.86
C ASN A 58 -3.10 0.91 12.17
N PHE A 59 -2.25 0.13 12.85
CA PHE A 59 -1.05 -0.42 12.24
C PHE A 59 -0.66 -1.76 12.86
N TYR A 60 0.11 -2.53 12.10
CA TYR A 60 0.89 -3.64 12.63
C TYR A 60 2.33 -3.57 12.11
N GLN A 61 3.19 -4.41 12.66
CA GLN A 61 4.55 -4.60 12.19
C GLN A 61 4.75 -6.05 11.79
N ALA A 62 5.48 -6.28 10.70
CA ALA A 62 5.91 -7.60 10.30
C ALA A 62 7.34 -7.53 9.74
N GLU A 63 8.06 -8.61 9.91
CA GLU A 63 9.36 -8.83 9.28
C GLU A 63 9.30 -10.09 8.43
N TRP A 64 10.44 -10.46 7.86
CA TRP A 64 10.52 -11.61 6.97
C TRP A 64 10.16 -12.92 7.69
N ASP A 65 9.35 -13.74 7.03
CA ASP A 65 9.07 -15.12 7.42
C ASP A 65 9.15 -16.06 6.19
N ASP A 66 8.86 -17.35 6.40
CA ASP A 66 8.93 -18.37 5.35
C ASP A 66 7.83 -18.23 4.28
N TYR A 67 6.82 -17.37 4.49
CA TYR A 67 5.80 -17.10 3.48
C TYR A 67 6.24 -16.04 2.47
N VAL A 68 7.14 -15.12 2.85
CA VAL A 68 7.61 -14.03 1.98
C VAL A 68 8.18 -14.52 0.63
N PRO A 69 9.01 -15.59 0.54
CA PRO A 69 9.43 -16.14 -0.75
C PRO A 69 8.29 -16.61 -1.65
N ILE A 70 7.20 -17.14 -1.06
CA ILE A 70 6.01 -17.57 -1.80
C ILE A 70 5.30 -16.34 -2.39
N LEU A 71 5.21 -15.26 -1.61
CA LEU A 71 4.67 -13.98 -2.08
C LEU A 71 5.50 -13.40 -3.23
N TYR A 72 6.83 -13.42 -3.16
CA TYR A 72 7.69 -12.91 -4.25
C TYR A 72 7.46 -13.63 -5.57
N LYS A 73 7.33 -14.97 -5.54
CA LYS A 73 6.97 -15.75 -6.73
C LYS A 73 5.62 -15.32 -7.32
N GLN A 74 4.62 -15.02 -6.48
CA GLN A 74 3.33 -14.52 -6.94
C GLN A 74 3.45 -13.16 -7.67
N LEU A 75 4.41 -12.33 -7.25
CA LEU A 75 4.64 -11.00 -7.81
C LEU A 75 5.55 -11.00 -9.05
N GLY A 76 6.03 -12.17 -9.48
CA GLY A 76 6.91 -12.33 -10.65
C GLY A 76 8.39 -12.04 -10.37
N ALA A 77 8.81 -12.11 -9.11
CA ALA A 77 10.20 -11.94 -8.66
C ALA A 77 10.94 -13.26 -8.45
#